data_AF-A0A8C7KBN2-F1
#
_entry.id   AF-A0A8C7KBN2-F1
#
_cell.length_a   1.000
_cell.length_b   1.000
_cell.length_c   1.000
_cell.angle_alpha   90.00
_cell.angle_beta   90.00
_cell.angle_gamma   90.00
#
_symmetry.space_group_name_H-M   'P 1'
#
loop_
_entity.id
_entity.type
_entity.pdbx_description
1 polymer ?
#
loop_
_entity_poly.entity_id
_entity_poly.type
_entity_poly.pdbx_seq_one_letter_code
_entity_poly.pdbx_strand_id
1 'polypeptide(L)'
;MELVSAGRVEVKSNQSWASVCEADFDRQDAEVVCRELGCGAPAALQGGLYGEGEGQTWDKEFQCKGKESLLLDCDTSDRKHNTCLPGNAVGLTCSEPDDVRLVGGGSRCAGGVEWYDQGEWRTVGTLSDAKAVAAVVCRQMGCGSTVSVLPGNTTRGIRVSCSGSESLLRECRRMHDLLPGLTVICSGNNKIHYMVNSMWTLVDTAISATPDWCIKLSTQPCNLHRQISAVKCPY
;
A
#
# COMPACT_ATOMS: atom_id res chain seq x y z
N MET A 1 9.84 -12.02 -0.47
CA MET A 1 9.33 -11.20 -1.58
C MET A 1 8.42 -10.17 -0.96
N GLU A 2 8.53 -8.92 -1.43
CA GLU A 2 7.67 -7.82 -1.03
C GLU A 2 6.21 -8.22 -1.21
N LEU A 3 5.35 -7.79 -0.29
CA LEU A 3 3.92 -7.83 -0.52
C LEU A 3 3.64 -6.74 -1.55
N VAL A 4 3.11 -7.16 -2.68
CA VAL A 4 2.89 -6.31 -3.83
C VAL A 4 1.38 -6.28 -4.06
N SER A 5 0.80 -5.09 -4.01
CA SER A 5 -0.58 -4.89 -4.45
C SER A 5 -0.55 -4.56 -5.92
N ALA A 6 -1.28 -5.30 -6.73
CA ALA A 6 -1.26 -5.11 -8.17
C ALA A 6 -2.66 -5.26 -8.76
N GLY A 7 -2.99 -4.39 -9.71
CA GLY A 7 -4.21 -4.51 -10.49
C GLY A 7 -4.46 -3.35 -11.43
N ARG A 8 -5.59 -3.40 -12.14
CA ARG A 8 -6.02 -2.30 -13.02
C ARG A 8 -6.53 -1.14 -12.19
N VAL A 9 -6.15 0.08 -12.57
CA VAL A 9 -6.71 1.30 -12.00
C VAL A 9 -8.05 1.61 -12.67
N GLU A 10 -9.11 1.67 -11.87
CA GLU A 10 -10.44 2.08 -12.32
C GLU A 10 -10.97 3.20 -11.45
N VAL A 11 -11.66 4.15 -12.07
CA VAL A 11 -12.26 5.33 -11.43
C VAL A 11 -13.77 5.26 -11.59
N LYS A 12 -14.51 5.51 -10.51
CA LYS A 12 -15.97 5.60 -10.54
C LYS A 12 -16.38 7.03 -10.87
N SER A 13 -17.32 7.19 -11.80
CA SER A 13 -17.99 8.46 -12.10
C SER A 13 -19.42 8.16 -12.55
N ASN A 14 -20.40 8.93 -12.07
CA ASN A 14 -21.82 8.80 -12.46
C ASN A 14 -22.34 7.35 -12.43
N GLN A 15 -22.02 6.63 -11.36
CA GLN A 15 -22.43 5.24 -11.09
C GLN A 15 -21.75 4.13 -11.94
N SER A 16 -20.91 4.46 -12.91
CA SER A 16 -20.13 3.49 -13.70
C SER A 16 -18.64 3.52 -13.34
N TRP A 17 -17.96 2.40 -13.54
CA TRP A 17 -16.51 2.31 -13.43
C TRP A 17 -15.88 2.49 -14.80
N ALA A 18 -14.87 3.34 -14.88
CA ALA A 18 -14.09 3.61 -16.07
C ALA A 18 -12.63 3.20 -15.86
N SER A 19 -12.05 2.54 -16.86
CA SER A 19 -10.62 2.19 -16.84
C SER A 19 -9.77 3.41 -17.22
N VAL A 20 -8.65 3.62 -16.53
CA VAL A 20 -7.71 4.68 -16.89
C VAL A 20 -6.76 4.17 -17.96
N CYS A 21 -6.50 4.97 -18.99
CA CYS A 21 -5.59 4.58 -20.07
C CYS A 21 -4.13 4.72 -19.66
N GLU A 22 -3.27 3.80 -20.09
CA GLU A 22 -1.82 3.82 -19.82
C GLU A 22 -1.13 5.07 -20.37
N ALA A 23 -1.60 5.61 -21.50
CA ALA A 23 -1.03 6.82 -22.09
C ALA A 23 -1.34 8.11 -21.31
N ASP A 24 -2.33 8.05 -20.43
CA ASP A 24 -2.89 9.20 -19.71
C ASP A 24 -2.72 9.04 -18.18
N PHE A 25 -1.82 8.15 -17.77
CA PHE A 25 -1.52 7.84 -16.37
C PHE A 25 -0.01 7.70 -16.18
N ASP A 26 0.58 8.62 -15.43
CA ASP A 26 2.02 8.67 -15.21
C ASP A 26 2.42 8.17 -13.81
N ARG A 27 3.71 8.33 -13.49
CA ARG A 27 4.25 7.90 -12.20
C ARG A 27 3.75 8.74 -11.04
N GLN A 28 3.49 10.03 -11.24
CA GLN A 28 3.00 10.93 -10.23
C GLN A 28 1.54 10.60 -9.87
N ASP A 29 0.73 10.24 -10.86
CA ASP A 29 -0.62 9.72 -10.65
C ASP A 29 -0.57 8.40 -9.85
N ALA A 30 0.36 7.52 -10.20
CA ALA A 30 0.61 6.26 -9.50
C ALA A 30 0.97 6.46 -8.01
N GLU A 31 1.78 7.47 -7.70
CA GLU A 31 2.13 7.83 -6.31
C GLU A 31 0.90 8.24 -5.49
N VAL A 32 0.01 9.03 -6.10
CA VAL A 32 -1.24 9.45 -5.46
C VAL A 32 -2.16 8.25 -5.26
N VAL A 33 -2.36 7.39 -6.27
CA VAL A 33 -3.22 6.21 -6.15
C VAL A 33 -2.71 5.22 -5.09
N CYS A 34 -1.43 4.87 -5.11
CA CYS A 34 -0.86 3.94 -4.13
C CYS A 34 -0.95 4.52 -2.70
N ARG A 35 -0.73 5.82 -2.52
CA ARG A 35 -0.90 6.49 -1.23
C ARG A 35 -2.35 6.55 -0.80
N GLU A 36 -3.26 6.91 -1.70
CA GLU A 36 -4.70 6.97 -1.45
C GLU A 36 -5.20 5.60 -0.97
N LEU A 37 -4.81 4.52 -1.65
CA LEU A 37 -5.17 3.15 -1.27
C LEU A 37 -4.42 2.63 -0.03
N GLY A 38 -3.39 3.36 0.44
CA GLY A 38 -2.58 2.99 1.61
C GLY A 38 -1.54 1.91 1.34
N CYS A 39 -1.24 1.65 0.06
CA CYS A 39 -0.47 0.50 -0.42
C CYS A 39 1.00 0.81 -0.67
N GLY A 40 1.50 1.95 -0.19
CA GLY A 40 2.90 2.34 -0.30
C GLY A 40 3.25 3.11 -1.57
N ALA A 41 4.44 2.86 -2.12
CA ALA A 41 4.95 3.53 -3.32
C ALA A 41 4.63 2.74 -4.60
N PRO A 42 4.56 3.38 -5.77
CA PRO A 42 4.39 2.68 -7.03
C PRO A 42 5.69 1.95 -7.40
N ALA A 43 5.59 0.63 -7.60
CA ALA A 43 6.68 -0.25 -8.00
C ALA A 43 6.72 -0.49 -9.52
N ALA A 44 5.57 -0.57 -10.18
CA ALA A 44 5.49 -0.74 -11.62
C ALA A 44 4.18 -0.21 -12.22
N LEU A 45 4.27 0.26 -13.46
CA LEU A 45 3.15 0.58 -14.35
C LEU A 45 3.22 -0.36 -15.54
N GLN A 46 2.15 -1.11 -15.79
CA GLN A 46 2.10 -2.11 -16.86
C GLN A 46 0.70 -2.10 -17.51
N GLY A 47 0.61 -1.77 -18.79
CA GLY A 47 -0.61 -1.97 -19.57
C GLY A 47 -0.93 -3.44 -19.85
N GLY A 48 -2.21 -3.73 -20.14
CA GLY A 48 -2.63 -4.98 -20.80
C GLY A 48 -2.64 -6.28 -19.98
N LEU A 49 -2.06 -6.34 -18.78
CA LEU A 49 -1.89 -7.59 -18.03
C LEU A 49 -3.12 -8.07 -17.25
N TYR A 50 -4.10 -7.22 -16.98
CA TYR A 50 -5.22 -7.55 -16.09
C TYR A 50 -6.53 -7.92 -16.82
N GLY A 51 -6.49 -8.10 -18.14
CA GLY A 51 -7.62 -8.41 -19.03
C GLY A 51 -8.20 -7.21 -19.78
N GLU A 52 -9.17 -7.42 -20.67
CA GLU A 52 -10.06 -6.36 -21.17
C GLU A 52 -11.08 -6.06 -20.07
N GLY A 53 -11.10 -4.83 -19.55
CA GLY A 53 -12.27 -4.40 -18.79
C GLY A 53 -13.38 -4.12 -19.80
N GLU A 54 -14.51 -4.84 -19.73
CA GLU A 54 -15.75 -4.37 -20.36
C GLU A 54 -16.17 -3.09 -19.63
N GLY A 55 -15.83 -1.93 -20.17
CA GLY A 55 -16.12 -0.65 -19.52
C GLY A 55 -15.67 0.57 -20.32
N GLN A 56 -16.28 1.70 -20.01
CA GLN A 56 -15.90 3.01 -20.57
C GLN A 56 -14.46 3.33 -20.18
N THR A 57 -13.70 3.99 -21.06
CA THR A 57 -12.39 4.55 -20.67
C THR A 57 -12.61 5.92 -20.04
N TRP A 58 -11.83 6.22 -19.01
CA TRP A 58 -11.74 7.56 -18.46
C TRP A 58 -11.34 8.56 -19.57
N ASP A 59 -11.99 9.72 -19.59
CA ASP A 59 -11.94 10.66 -20.71
C ASP A 59 -10.91 11.79 -20.53
N LYS A 60 -10.22 11.84 -19.37
CA LYS A 60 -9.24 12.87 -19.03
C LYS A 60 -7.88 12.30 -18.65
N GLU A 61 -6.84 13.12 -18.80
CA GLU A 61 -5.49 12.85 -18.29
C GLU A 61 -5.36 13.44 -16.87
N PHE A 62 -4.84 12.66 -15.92
CA PHE A 62 -4.49 13.16 -14.59
C PHE A 62 -3.12 13.85 -14.65
N GLN A 63 -2.97 14.96 -13.95
CA GLN A 63 -1.73 15.76 -13.95
C GLN A 63 -1.21 16.00 -12.54
N CYS A 64 -1.21 14.94 -11.73
CA CYS A 64 -0.76 14.98 -10.35
C CYS A 64 0.67 15.50 -10.23
N LYS A 65 0.97 16.15 -9.10
CA LYS A 65 2.32 16.54 -8.68
C LYS A 65 2.95 15.50 -7.75
N GLY A 66 2.21 14.46 -7.34
CA GLY A 66 2.63 13.36 -6.47
C GLY A 66 2.44 13.65 -4.97
N LYS A 67 1.86 14.79 -4.59
CA LYS A 67 1.67 15.22 -3.17
C LYS A 67 0.22 15.28 -2.74
N GLU A 68 -0.71 15.12 -3.69
CA GLU A 68 -2.15 15.14 -3.54
C GLU A 68 -2.63 13.99 -2.65
N SER A 69 -3.59 14.25 -1.75
CA SER A 69 -4.08 13.20 -0.85
C SER A 69 -5.05 12.24 -1.55
N LEU A 70 -5.76 12.74 -2.56
CA LEU A 70 -6.70 12.02 -3.41
C LEU A 70 -6.36 12.27 -4.88
N LEU A 71 -6.61 11.30 -5.76
CA LEU A 71 -6.42 11.47 -7.22
C LEU A 71 -7.29 12.61 -7.78
N LEU A 72 -8.43 12.89 -7.14
CA LEU A 72 -9.35 13.98 -7.47
C LEU A 72 -8.81 15.37 -7.18
N ASP A 73 -7.83 15.48 -6.27
CA ASP A 73 -7.19 16.76 -5.97
C ASP A 73 -6.20 17.16 -7.07
N CYS A 74 -5.90 16.24 -8.00
CA CYS A 74 -5.02 16.51 -9.12
C CYS A 74 -5.74 17.31 -10.20
N ASP A 75 -4.98 18.19 -10.86
CA ASP A 75 -5.45 18.83 -12.08
C ASP A 75 -5.76 17.77 -13.15
N THR A 76 -6.75 18.05 -13.99
CA THR A 76 -7.08 17.20 -15.13
C THR A 76 -7.04 18.00 -16.41
N SER A 77 -6.64 17.36 -17.51
CA SER A 77 -6.66 17.97 -18.83
C SER A 77 -7.37 17.10 -19.85
N ASP A 78 -7.84 17.74 -20.92
CA ASP A 78 -8.41 17.01 -22.05
C ASP A 78 -7.36 16.09 -22.64
N ARG A 79 -7.81 14.89 -22.95
CA ARG A 79 -6.95 13.84 -23.47
C ARG A 79 -6.32 14.25 -24.80
N LYS A 80 -4.99 14.17 -24.90
CA LYS A 80 -4.27 14.50 -26.16
C LYS A 80 -4.45 13.45 -27.26
N HIS A 81 -4.72 12.20 -26.89
CA HIS A 81 -4.93 11.10 -27.83
C HIS A 81 -6.40 10.65 -27.85
N ASN A 82 -7.06 10.79 -29.00
CA ASN A 82 -8.50 10.53 -29.15
C ASN A 82 -8.93 9.06 -29.01
N THR A 83 -8.00 8.13 -28.74
CA THR A 83 -8.31 6.69 -28.69
C THR A 83 -7.45 5.97 -27.66
N CYS A 84 -8.09 5.37 -26.65
CA CYS A 84 -7.46 4.31 -25.85
C CYS A 84 -7.83 3.03 -26.57
N LEU A 85 -6.84 2.28 -27.04
CA LEU A 85 -7.14 1.00 -27.66
C LEU A 85 -7.64 0.02 -26.58
N PRO A 86 -8.55 -0.91 -26.93
CA PRO A 86 -8.91 -2.00 -26.05
C PRO A 86 -7.65 -2.71 -25.54
N GLY A 87 -7.57 -2.93 -24.23
CA GLY A 87 -6.38 -3.50 -23.58
C GLY A 87 -5.35 -2.49 -23.05
N ASN A 88 -5.41 -1.21 -23.43
CA ASN A 88 -4.47 -0.18 -22.97
C ASN A 88 -4.84 0.43 -21.60
N ALA A 89 -5.59 -0.29 -20.76
CA ALA A 89 -5.81 0.21 -19.40
C ALA A 89 -4.54 0.05 -18.58
N VAL A 90 -4.25 1.03 -17.74
CA VAL A 90 -3.09 1.00 -16.86
C VAL A 90 -3.27 -0.04 -15.76
N GLY A 91 -2.29 -0.93 -15.65
CA GLY A 91 -2.06 -1.74 -14.47
C GLY A 91 -1.07 -1.04 -13.55
N LEU A 92 -1.40 -0.96 -12.27
CA LEU A 92 -0.57 -0.37 -11.24
C LEU A 92 -0.17 -1.45 -10.25
N THR A 93 1.11 -1.44 -9.93
CA THR A 93 1.72 -2.26 -8.90
C THR A 93 2.24 -1.33 -7.82
N CYS A 94 1.68 -1.40 -6.61
CA CYS A 94 2.17 -0.72 -5.42
C CYS A 94 3.02 -1.69 -4.59
N SER A 95 4.22 -1.27 -4.21
CA SER A 95 4.99 -1.92 -3.15
C SER A 95 4.38 -1.52 -1.82
N GLU A 96 4.12 -2.48 -0.91
CA GLU A 96 3.76 -2.16 0.47
C GLU A 96 4.60 -1.00 1.02
N PRO A 97 4.05 -0.16 1.90
CA PRO A 97 4.78 0.99 2.35
C PRO A 97 6.13 0.60 2.97
N ASP A 98 7.20 0.91 2.26
CA ASP A 98 8.60 0.89 2.73
C ASP A 98 8.83 2.04 3.73
N ASP A 99 7.85 2.32 4.60
CA ASP A 99 7.99 3.27 5.68
C ASP A 99 8.67 2.64 6.90
N VAL A 100 8.86 1.31 6.94
CA VAL A 100 9.53 0.60 8.03
C VAL A 100 10.63 -0.31 7.49
N ARG A 101 11.81 -0.28 8.10
CA ARG A 101 12.93 -1.18 7.79
C ARG A 101 13.63 -1.73 9.03
N LEU A 102 14.29 -2.87 8.85
CA LEU A 102 15.15 -3.49 9.88
C LEU A 102 16.62 -3.31 9.47
N VAL A 103 17.41 -2.61 10.29
CA VAL A 103 18.82 -2.28 10.01
C VAL A 103 19.78 -2.97 10.97
N GLY A 104 20.98 -3.31 10.49
CA GLY A 104 22.07 -3.80 11.35
C GLY A 104 21.88 -5.21 11.93
N GLY A 105 20.89 -5.98 11.48
CA GLY A 105 20.74 -7.39 11.86
C GLY A 105 21.27 -8.36 10.80
N GLY A 106 21.42 -9.63 11.17
CA GLY A 106 21.99 -10.68 10.31
C GLY A 106 21.06 -11.21 9.21
N SER A 107 19.85 -10.67 9.07
CA SER A 107 18.89 -11.04 8.02
C SER A 107 17.86 -9.94 7.78
N ARG A 108 17.07 -10.03 6.71
CA ARG A 108 15.91 -9.14 6.46
C ARG A 108 14.81 -9.20 7.53
N CYS A 109 14.88 -10.19 8.43
CA CYS A 109 13.92 -10.42 9.51
C CYS A 109 14.51 -10.15 10.90
N ALA A 110 15.66 -9.47 10.97
CA ALA A 110 16.30 -9.09 12.21
C ALA A 110 16.96 -7.71 12.08
N GLY A 111 16.85 -6.86 13.10
CA GLY A 111 17.55 -5.58 13.13
C GLY A 111 16.86 -4.52 13.99
N GLY A 112 17.51 -3.36 14.07
CA GLY A 112 16.92 -2.14 14.64
C GLY A 112 15.76 -1.66 13.77
N VAL A 113 14.64 -1.33 14.40
CA VAL A 113 13.44 -0.85 13.72
C VAL A 113 13.60 0.63 13.42
N GLU A 114 13.51 0.98 12.14
CA GLU A 114 13.47 2.37 11.68
C GLU A 114 12.16 2.63 10.94
N TRP A 115 11.58 3.81 11.19
CA TRP A 115 10.40 4.32 10.51
C TRP A 115 10.77 5.61 9.78
N TYR A 116 10.46 5.69 8.50
CA TYR A 116 10.52 6.91 7.70
C TYR A 116 9.43 7.91 8.12
N ASP A 117 9.85 9.02 8.72
CA ASP A 117 8.99 10.07 9.25
C ASP A 117 9.55 11.45 8.88
N GLN A 118 8.70 12.30 8.27
CA GLN A 118 9.06 13.67 7.89
C GLN A 118 10.30 13.83 7.00
N GLY A 119 10.58 12.85 6.14
CA GLY A 119 11.74 12.90 5.22
C GLY A 119 13.02 12.29 5.78
N GLU A 120 13.00 11.77 7.00
CA GLU A 120 14.15 11.13 7.64
C GLU A 120 13.80 9.75 8.22
N TRP A 121 14.79 8.86 8.24
CA TRP A 121 14.68 7.60 8.96
C TRP A 121 14.92 7.82 10.45
N ARG A 122 13.93 7.47 11.27
CA ARG A 122 14.00 7.60 12.74
C ARG A 122 13.90 6.23 13.38
N THR A 123 14.67 6.01 14.44
CA THR A 123 14.59 4.74 15.18
C THR A 123 13.28 4.65 15.96
N VAL A 124 12.71 3.46 16.09
CA VAL A 124 11.45 3.25 16.82
C VAL A 124 11.75 2.74 18.21
N GLY A 125 11.31 3.46 19.23
CA GLY A 125 11.40 3.07 20.64
C GLY A 125 10.04 2.77 21.26
N THR A 126 10.05 2.04 22.36
CA THR A 126 8.85 1.54 23.07
C THR A 126 9.20 1.38 24.55
N LEU A 127 8.18 1.31 25.42
CA LEU A 127 8.35 1.05 26.86
C LEU A 127 7.91 -0.39 27.19
N SER A 128 6.72 -0.53 27.77
CA SER A 128 6.19 -1.82 28.24
C SER A 128 5.62 -2.70 27.13
N ASP A 129 5.33 -2.13 25.96
CA ASP A 129 4.64 -2.79 24.85
C ASP A 129 5.57 -3.28 23.74
N ALA A 130 6.84 -3.47 24.06
CA ALA A 130 7.87 -3.87 23.12
C ALA A 130 7.54 -5.15 22.34
N LYS A 131 6.88 -6.13 22.99
CA LYS A 131 6.42 -7.36 22.33
C LYS A 131 5.28 -7.11 21.34
N ALA A 132 4.37 -6.19 21.65
CA ALA A 132 3.26 -5.84 20.77
C ALA A 132 3.77 -5.11 19.53
N VAL A 133 4.64 -4.10 19.72
CA VAL A 133 5.31 -3.39 18.62
C VAL A 133 6.08 -4.37 17.73
N ALA A 134 6.88 -5.27 18.32
CA ALA A 134 7.62 -6.26 17.56
C ALA A 134 6.71 -7.23 16.78
N ALA A 135 5.55 -7.60 17.33
CA ALA A 135 4.60 -8.46 16.63
C ALA A 135 4.00 -7.79 15.39
N VAL A 136 3.69 -6.49 15.48
CA VAL A 136 3.24 -5.68 14.34
C VAL A 136 4.35 -5.57 13.30
N VAL A 137 5.58 -5.27 13.71
CA VAL A 137 6.75 -5.17 12.80
C VAL A 137 7.02 -6.49 12.10
N CYS A 138 7.10 -7.62 12.82
CA CYS A 138 7.36 -8.92 12.21
C CYS A 138 6.26 -9.33 11.23
N ARG A 139 5.01 -8.94 11.50
CA ARG A 139 3.87 -9.15 10.61
C ARG A 139 3.97 -8.27 9.36
N GLN A 140 4.22 -6.97 9.53
CA GLN A 140 4.39 -6.01 8.43
C GLN A 140 5.54 -6.42 7.50
N MET A 141 6.66 -6.91 8.04
CA MET A 141 7.80 -7.38 7.24
C MET A 141 7.58 -8.77 6.57
N GLY A 142 6.45 -9.43 6.83
CA GLY A 142 6.17 -10.79 6.35
C GLY A 142 7.13 -11.86 6.95
N CYS A 143 7.69 -11.59 8.12
CA CYS A 143 8.73 -12.38 8.76
C CYS A 143 8.21 -13.37 9.83
N GLY A 144 6.89 -13.53 9.94
CA GLY A 144 6.25 -14.44 10.88
C GLY A 144 6.09 -13.82 12.26
N SER A 145 6.22 -14.62 13.31
CA SER A 145 6.07 -14.18 14.70
C SER A 145 7.38 -13.63 15.29
N THR A 146 7.27 -12.79 16.32
CA THR A 146 8.41 -12.29 17.10
C THR A 146 9.08 -13.42 17.87
N VAL A 147 10.41 -13.50 17.78
CA VAL A 147 11.24 -14.43 18.56
C VAL A 147 11.83 -13.72 19.77
N SER A 148 12.45 -12.56 19.56
CA SER A 148 13.04 -11.78 20.65
C SER A 148 13.04 -10.29 20.36
N VAL A 149 13.05 -9.51 21.44
CA VAL A 149 13.08 -8.05 21.41
C VAL A 149 14.23 -7.59 22.31
N LEU A 150 15.08 -6.73 21.78
CA LEU A 150 16.27 -6.22 22.47
C LEU A 150 16.22 -4.68 22.48
N PRO A 151 16.64 -4.05 23.58
CA PRO A 151 16.85 -2.61 23.59
C PRO A 151 18.01 -2.26 22.65
N GLY A 152 17.76 -1.31 21.76
CA GLY A 152 18.76 -0.70 20.88
C GLY A 152 19.54 0.40 21.60
N ASN A 153 20.68 0.80 21.01
CA ASN A 153 21.58 1.78 21.63
C ASN A 153 21.36 3.23 21.18
N THR A 154 20.34 3.48 20.35
CA THR A 154 20.20 4.75 19.62
C THR A 154 19.42 5.77 20.44
N THR A 155 19.83 7.04 20.41
CA THR A 155 19.24 8.12 21.23
C THR A 155 18.30 9.06 20.45
N ARG A 156 18.13 8.83 19.14
CA ARG A 156 17.24 9.62 18.25
C ARG A 156 16.14 8.72 17.71
N GLY A 157 15.08 8.56 18.49
CA GLY A 157 13.94 7.72 18.11
C GLY A 157 12.59 8.38 18.34
N ILE A 158 11.57 7.85 17.67
CA ILE A 158 10.16 8.14 17.93
C ILE A 158 9.60 7.05 18.83
N ARG A 159 8.73 7.43 19.77
CA ARG A 159 8.03 6.46 20.59
C ARG A 159 6.77 5.99 19.88
N VAL A 160 6.59 4.69 19.81
CA VAL A 160 5.39 4.06 19.24
C VAL A 160 4.77 3.14 20.26
N SER A 161 3.44 3.15 20.33
CA SER A 161 2.69 2.23 21.18
C SER A 161 1.61 1.48 20.43
N CYS A 162 1.66 0.15 20.50
CA CYS A 162 0.79 -0.77 19.77
C CYS A 162 0.04 -1.68 20.75
N SER A 163 -1.18 -2.08 20.39
CA SER A 163 -1.94 -3.13 21.08
C SER A 163 -1.49 -4.54 20.69
N GLY A 164 -0.88 -4.70 19.51
CA GLY A 164 -0.38 -5.95 18.93
C GLY A 164 -1.33 -6.60 17.92
N SER A 165 -2.56 -6.07 17.78
CA SER A 165 -3.52 -6.51 16.76
C SER A 165 -3.34 -5.77 15.43
N GLU A 166 -2.63 -4.64 15.41
CA GLU A 166 -2.40 -3.81 14.24
C GLU A 166 -1.70 -4.59 13.12
N SER A 167 -2.01 -4.21 11.89
CA SER A 167 -1.40 -4.80 10.69
C SER A 167 -0.15 -4.05 10.24
N LEU A 168 -0.10 -2.74 10.52
CA LEU A 168 0.99 -1.83 10.16
C LEU A 168 1.40 -0.95 11.34
N LEU A 169 2.68 -0.58 11.42
CA LEU A 169 3.21 0.27 12.48
C LEU A 169 2.58 1.67 12.51
N ARG A 170 2.10 2.15 11.35
CA ARG A 170 1.38 3.44 11.22
C ARG A 170 0.03 3.48 11.94
N GLU A 171 -0.58 2.32 12.19
CA GLU A 171 -1.85 2.20 12.93
C GLU A 171 -1.64 2.35 14.43
N CYS A 172 -0.39 2.19 14.91
CA CYS A 172 -0.03 2.36 16.29
C CYS A 172 0.02 3.83 16.70
N ARG A 173 -0.15 4.08 18.00
CA ARG A 173 -0.14 5.43 18.56
C ARG A 173 1.30 5.97 18.60
N ARG A 174 1.55 7.03 17.83
CA ARG A 174 2.82 7.77 17.86
C ARG A 174 2.88 8.74 19.03
N MET A 175 4.06 8.87 19.63
CA MET A 175 4.40 9.80 20.69
C MET A 175 5.77 10.45 20.38
N HIS A 176 5.91 11.73 20.69
CA HIS A 176 7.11 12.52 20.35
C HIS A 176 8.26 12.39 21.38
N ASP A 177 8.21 11.40 22.28
CA ASP A 177 9.26 11.15 23.25
C ASP A 177 10.45 10.43 22.60
N LEU A 178 11.67 10.90 22.91
CA LEU A 178 12.92 10.24 22.49
C LEU A 178 13.18 9.04 23.40
N LEU A 179 13.07 7.83 22.83
CA LEU A 179 13.41 6.59 23.52
C LEU A 179 14.54 5.83 22.81
N PRO A 180 15.26 4.95 23.53
CA PRO A 180 16.17 4.00 22.93
C PRO A 180 15.48 3.23 21.81
N GLY A 181 16.17 3.07 20.67
CA GLY A 181 15.65 2.28 19.56
C GLY A 181 15.32 0.84 19.97
N LEU A 182 14.51 0.16 19.18
CA LEU A 182 14.10 -1.21 19.40
C LEU A 182 14.77 -2.11 18.38
N THR A 183 15.36 -3.22 18.82
CA THR A 183 15.83 -4.28 17.92
C THR A 183 14.88 -5.46 18.00
N VAL A 184 14.45 -5.95 16.83
CA VAL A 184 13.50 -7.07 16.71
C VAL A 184 14.15 -8.22 15.95
N ILE A 185 13.89 -9.44 16.43
CA ILE A 185 14.24 -10.68 15.73
C ILE A 185 12.95 -11.46 15.51
N CYS A 186 12.61 -11.73 14.26
CA CYS A 186 11.43 -12.48 13.87
C CYS A 186 11.81 -13.94 13.51
N SER A 187 10.79 -14.80 13.45
CA SER A 187 10.95 -16.23 13.14
C SER A 187 11.64 -16.50 11.80
N GLY A 188 11.44 -15.62 10.81
CA GLY A 188 11.85 -15.87 9.43
C GLY A 188 10.97 -16.96 8.81
N ASN A 189 10.10 -16.59 7.86
CA ASN A 189 9.27 -17.58 7.18
C ASN A 189 10.07 -18.27 6.06
N ASN A 190 10.35 -19.58 6.22
CA ASN A 190 10.77 -20.47 5.12
C ASN A 190 9.58 -21.02 4.30
N LYS A 191 8.43 -20.34 4.29
CA LYS A 191 7.28 -20.78 3.49
C LYS A 191 7.38 -20.26 2.06
N ILE A 192 7.79 -21.14 1.15
CA ILE A 192 7.56 -20.97 -0.28
C ILE A 192 6.07 -21.23 -0.52
N HIS A 193 5.29 -20.16 -0.68
CA HIS A 193 3.90 -20.26 -1.14
C HIS A 193 3.90 -20.39 -2.66
N TYR A 194 3.56 -21.58 -3.16
CA TYR A 194 3.19 -21.78 -4.55
C TYR A 194 1.76 -21.23 -4.75
N MET A 195 1.59 -20.13 -5.50
CA MET A 195 0.26 -19.70 -5.94
C MET A 195 -0.20 -20.63 -7.05
N VAL A 196 -1.14 -21.52 -6.73
CA VAL A 196 -1.88 -22.30 -7.73
C VAL A 196 -3.00 -21.41 -8.26
N ASN A 197 -3.00 -21.25 -9.57
CA ASN A 197 -4.00 -20.53 -10.35
C ASN A 197 -5.39 -21.13 -10.10
N SER A 198 -6.34 -20.36 -9.57
CA SER A 198 -7.73 -20.80 -9.44
C SER A 198 -8.70 -19.66 -9.78
N MET A 199 -9.30 -19.80 -10.97
CA MET A 199 -10.57 -19.24 -11.45
C MET A 199 -11.54 -18.81 -10.34
N TRP A 200 -12.02 -17.56 -10.36
CA TRP A 200 -13.29 -17.17 -9.74
C TRP A 200 -14.00 -16.01 -10.49
N THR A 201 -15.17 -16.33 -11.05
CA THR A 201 -16.40 -15.52 -11.10
C THR A 201 -17.06 -15.55 -9.70
N LEU A 202 -17.86 -14.62 -9.17
CA LEU A 202 -18.66 -13.49 -9.66
C LEU A 202 -19.11 -12.64 -8.43
N VAL A 203 -19.34 -11.34 -8.66
CA VAL A 203 -20.17 -10.33 -7.93
C VAL A 203 -20.24 -10.32 -6.40
N ASP A 204 -19.96 -9.15 -5.82
CA ASP A 204 -20.70 -8.66 -4.65
C ASP A 204 -21.31 -7.28 -4.89
N THR A 205 -22.63 -7.28 -4.79
CA THR A 205 -23.56 -6.15 -4.75
C THR A 205 -23.38 -5.33 -3.47
N ALA A 206 -22.93 -4.09 -3.60
CA ALA A 206 -23.16 -3.04 -2.61
C ALA A 206 -23.67 -1.78 -3.33
N ILE A 207 -24.95 -1.83 -3.72
CA ILE A 207 -25.71 -0.67 -4.17
C ILE A 207 -26.34 -0.05 -2.92
N SER A 208 -25.59 0.81 -2.22
CA SER A 208 -26.20 1.84 -1.36
C SER A 208 -25.19 2.94 -1.03
N ALA A 209 -25.45 4.12 -1.60
CA ALA A 209 -24.83 5.41 -1.25
C ALA A 209 -23.29 5.46 -1.26
N THR A 210 -22.66 4.98 -2.34
CA THR A 210 -21.25 5.35 -2.59
C THR A 210 -21.19 6.79 -3.12
N PRO A 211 -20.23 7.61 -2.68
CA PRO A 211 -19.88 8.88 -3.33
C PRO A 211 -19.75 8.72 -4.85
N ASP A 212 -20.03 9.78 -5.61
CA ASP A 212 -19.97 9.74 -7.08
C ASP A 212 -18.57 9.38 -7.62
N TRP A 213 -17.54 9.44 -6.76
CA TRP A 213 -16.17 9.11 -7.07
C TRP A 213 -15.58 8.06 -6.14
N CYS A 214 -14.89 7.08 -6.70
CA CYS A 214 -14.12 6.05 -6.00
C CYS A 214 -12.98 5.57 -6.90
N ILE A 215 -11.93 4.98 -6.33
CA ILE A 215 -10.85 4.32 -7.07
C ILE A 215 -10.77 2.87 -6.63
N LYS A 216 -10.49 1.94 -7.57
CA LYS A 216 -10.21 0.55 -7.25
C LYS A 216 -8.98 -0.03 -7.95
N LEU A 217 -8.32 -0.98 -7.26
CA LEU A 217 -7.42 -1.96 -7.86
C LEU A 217 -8.10 -3.33 -7.90
N SER A 218 -8.29 -3.88 -9.10
CA SER A 218 -9.15 -5.03 -9.35
C SER A 218 -8.66 -6.37 -8.77
N THR A 219 -7.36 -6.66 -8.76
CA THR A 219 -6.86 -8.05 -8.63
C THR A 219 -6.19 -8.43 -7.31
N GLN A 220 -5.45 -7.56 -6.63
CA GLN A 220 -4.78 -7.92 -5.37
C GLN A 220 -4.89 -6.80 -4.33
N PRO A 221 -5.46 -7.08 -3.14
CA PRO A 221 -5.55 -6.10 -2.07
C PRO A 221 -4.24 -5.98 -1.27
N CYS A 222 -3.99 -4.77 -0.79
CA CYS A 222 -2.84 -4.39 0.05
C CYS A 222 -2.99 -4.87 1.50
N ASN A 223 -4.07 -5.57 1.83
CA ASN A 223 -4.36 -5.97 3.20
C ASN A 223 -4.70 -7.45 3.26
N LEU A 224 -3.92 -8.21 4.04
CA LEU A 224 -4.05 -9.67 4.20
C LEU A 224 -5.43 -10.11 4.73
N HIS A 225 -6.27 -9.17 5.18
CA HIS A 225 -7.54 -9.46 5.84
C HIS A 225 -8.81 -9.39 4.98
N ARG A 226 -8.76 -8.98 3.70
CA ARG A 226 -9.96 -8.98 2.83
C ARG A 226 -9.59 -9.34 1.40
N GLN A 227 -10.19 -10.40 0.85
CA GLN A 227 -10.10 -10.77 -0.57
C GLN A 227 -11.01 -9.89 -1.46
N ILE A 228 -11.07 -8.59 -1.19
CA ILE A 228 -11.91 -7.63 -1.91
C ILE A 228 -10.95 -6.69 -2.64
N SER A 229 -11.23 -6.36 -3.91
CA SER A 229 -10.53 -5.28 -4.64
C SER A 229 -10.29 -4.08 -3.72
N ALA A 230 -9.10 -3.46 -3.77
CA ALA A 230 -8.81 -2.31 -2.91
C ALA A 230 -9.63 -1.12 -3.43
N VAL A 231 -10.80 -0.87 -2.85
CA VAL A 231 -11.70 0.24 -3.20
C VAL A 231 -11.58 1.33 -2.13
N LYS A 232 -11.40 2.59 -2.54
CA LYS A 232 -11.52 3.75 -1.65
C LYS A 232 -12.41 4.82 -2.29
N CYS A 233 -13.25 5.42 -1.46
CA CYS A 233 -14.13 6.53 -1.83
C CYS A 233 -13.92 7.68 -0.81
N PRO A 234 -13.89 8.95 -1.24
CA PRO A 234 -13.83 10.10 -0.33
C PRO A 234 -15.14 10.22 0.46
N TYR A 235 -15.06 10.60 1.73
CA TYR A 235 -16.23 10.80 2.61
C TYR A 235 -16.89 12.16 2.38
#